data_AF-A0A937GES7-F1
#
_entry.id   AF-A0A937GES7-F1
#
_cell.length_a   1.000
_cell.length_b   1.000
_cell.length_c   1.000
_cell.angle_alpha   90.00
_cell.angle_beta   90.00
_cell.angle_gamma   90.00
#
_symmetry.space_group_name_H-M   'P 1'
#
loop_
_entity.id
_entity.type
_entity.pdbx_description
1 polymer ?
#
loop_
_entity_poly.entity_id
_entity_poly.type
_entity_poly.pdbx_seq_one_letter_code
_entity_poly.pdbx_strand_id
1 'polypeptide(L)' 'MERPIRFEHTRFLGDKRTQLVYDLDEWNDEAVIDEIIEAETGLCFGPDTLAEARNRGYTLATPGARRRHRKPRA' A
#
# COMPACT_ATOMS: atom_id res chain seq x y z
N MET A 1 8.34 -8.06 8.97
CA MET A 1 8.54 -7.85 7.53
C MET A 1 9.84 -7.16 7.23
N GLU A 2 10.68 -7.82 6.45
CA GLU A 2 11.76 -7.16 5.72
C GLU A 2 11.15 -6.32 4.59
N ARG A 3 11.58 -5.06 4.45
CA ARG A 3 10.99 -4.13 3.48
C ARG A 3 11.34 -4.59 2.05
N PRO A 4 10.36 -4.60 1.12
CA PRO A 4 10.66 -4.92 -0.27
C PRO A 4 11.69 -3.95 -0.86
N ILE A 5 12.67 -4.46 -1.62
CA ILE A 5 13.77 -3.65 -2.19
C ILE A 5 13.27 -2.42 -2.96
N ARG A 6 12.20 -2.57 -3.77
CA ARG A 6 11.59 -1.47 -4.55
C ARG A 6 10.99 -0.35 -3.67
N PHE A 7 10.75 -0.63 -2.39
CA PHE A 7 10.08 0.24 -1.42
C PHE A 7 10.92 0.42 -0.14
N GLU A 8 12.23 0.20 -0.22
CA GLU A 8 13.15 0.24 0.92
C GLU A 8 13.09 1.57 1.69
N HIS A 9 12.86 2.67 0.97
CA HIS A 9 12.82 4.04 1.51
C HIS A 9 11.41 4.60 1.74
N THR A 10 10.35 3.78 1.64
CA THR A 10 8.97 4.25 1.75
C THR A 10 8.22 3.51 2.84
N ARG A 11 7.66 4.21 3.81
CA ARG A 11 6.81 3.65 4.88
C ARG A 11 5.41 3.35 4.38
N PHE A 12 4.82 4.20 3.53
CA PHE A 12 3.43 4.02 3.11
C PHE A 12 3.34 3.42 1.70
N LEU A 13 2.84 2.20 1.61
CA LEU A 13 2.60 1.49 0.35
C LEU A 13 1.11 1.51 0.00
N GLY A 14 0.74 2.17 -1.10
CA GLY A 14 -0.62 2.14 -1.62
C GLY A 14 -0.83 0.97 -2.59
N ASP A 15 -1.98 0.31 -2.52
CA ASP A 15 -2.42 -0.62 -3.57
C ASP A 15 -3.43 0.06 -4.50
N LYS A 16 -3.05 0.19 -5.78
CA LYS A 16 -3.89 0.82 -6.83
C LYS A 16 -5.20 0.06 -7.08
N ARG A 17 -5.28 -1.23 -6.74
CA ARG A 17 -6.48 -2.06 -6.95
C ARG A 17 -7.55 -1.79 -5.89
N THR A 18 -7.14 -1.51 -4.66
CA THR A 18 -8.06 -1.40 -3.51
C THR A 18 -8.22 0.02 -2.97
N GLN A 19 -7.29 0.94 -3.30
CA GLN A 19 -7.13 2.24 -2.62
C GLN A 19 -6.94 2.10 -1.11
N LEU A 20 -6.29 1.01 -0.68
CA LEU A 20 -5.79 0.86 0.68
C LEU A 20 -4.32 1.27 0.73
N VAL A 21 -3.93 1.92 1.81
CA VAL A 21 -2.53 2.22 2.12
C VAL A 21 -2.11 1.40 3.33
N TYR A 22 -0.95 0.76 3.22
CA TYR A 22 -0.35 -0.08 4.24
C TYR A 22 0.84 0.65 4.84
N ASP A 23 0.93 0.65 6.16
CA ASP A 23 2.08 1.16 6.89
C ASP A 23 3.09 0.02 7.05
N LEU A 24 4.18 0.05 6.31
CA LEU A 24 5.17 -1.04 6.31
C LEU A 24 5.93 -1.17 7.65
N ASP A 25 5.85 -0.18 8.53
CA ASP A 25 6.42 -0.29 9.88
C ASP A 25 5.49 -1.00 10.87
N GLU A 26 4.17 -0.99 10.62
CA GLU A 26 3.16 -1.53 11.55
C GLU A 26 2.44 -2.77 11.00
N TRP A 27 2.48 -2.98 9.68
CA TRP A 27 1.77 -4.08 9.03
C TRP A 27 2.54 -5.39 9.10
N ASN A 28 1.91 -6.43 9.64
CA ASN A 28 2.56 -7.72 9.91
C ASN A 28 2.19 -8.83 8.91
N ASP A 29 1.19 -8.63 8.05
CA ASP A 29 0.79 -9.64 7.07
C ASP A 29 1.58 -9.46 5.77
N GLU A 30 2.69 -10.19 5.69
CA GLU A 30 3.66 -10.14 4.60
C GLU A 30 3.06 -10.58 3.26
N ALA A 31 2.16 -11.57 3.28
CA ALA A 31 1.56 -12.11 2.07
C ALA A 31 0.76 -11.06 1.29
N VAL A 32 0.13 -10.11 2.00
CA VAL A 32 -0.59 -9.00 1.36
C VAL A 32 0.38 -8.07 0.63
N ILE A 33 1.53 -7.77 1.23
CA ILE A 33 2.54 -6.90 0.63
C ILE A 33 3.15 -7.61 -0.59
N ASP A 34 3.53 -8.87 -0.45
CA ASP A 34 4.09 -9.68 -1.54
C ASP A 34 3.13 -9.74 -2.75
N GLU A 35 1.83 -9.94 -2.51
CA GLU A 35 0.82 -9.93 -3.58
C GLU A 35 0.77 -8.58 -4.32
N ILE A 36 0.87 -7.45 -3.60
CA ILE A 36 0.86 -6.10 -4.20
C ILE A 36 2.10 -5.89 -5.07
N ILE A 37 3.26 -6.37 -4.61
CA ILE A 37 4.54 -6.29 -5.32
C ILE A 37 4.51 -7.17 -6.58
N GLU A 38 4.10 -8.42 -6.45
CA GLU A 38 4.00 -9.38 -7.55
C GLU A 38 3.01 -8.91 -8.63
N ALA A 39 1.88 -8.32 -8.21
CA ALA A 39 0.90 -7.74 -9.12
C ALA A 39 1.32 -6.39 -9.72
N GLU A 40 2.48 -5.84 -9.32
CA GLU A 40 3.01 -4.53 -9.74
C GLU A 40 2.00 -3.37 -9.56
N THR A 41 1.22 -3.47 -8.48
CA THR A 41 0.12 -2.55 -8.18
C THR A 41 0.42 -1.60 -7.01
N GLY A 42 1.60 -1.73 -6.43
CA GLY A 42 2.14 -0.80 -5.43
C GLY A 42 2.31 0.63 -5.96
N LEU A 43 2.16 1.60 -5.06
CA LEU A 43 2.34 3.02 -5.31
C LEU A 43 2.98 3.69 -4.08
N CYS A 44 4.02 4.50 -4.31
CA CYS A 44 4.60 5.40 -3.31
C CYS A 44 3.91 6.76 -3.31
N PHE A 45 4.02 7.48 -2.20
CA PHE A 45 3.49 8.82 -2.04
C PHE A 45 4.62 9.85 -1.94
N GLY A 46 4.39 11.03 -2.49
CA GLY A 46 5.31 12.16 -2.40
C GLY A 46 4.57 13.37 -1.84
N PRO A 47 4.78 13.76 -0.57
CA PRO A 47 5.70 13.15 0.43
C PRO A 47 5.21 11.79 0.98
N ASP A 48 6.12 10.97 1.53
CA ASP A 48 5.81 9.67 2.12
C ASP A 48 5.14 9.82 3.50
N THR A 49 3.86 10.21 3.48
CA THR A 49 3.06 10.44 4.68
C THR A 49 1.66 9.87 4.50
N LEU A 50 1.06 9.44 5.61
CA LEU A 50 -0.35 9.01 5.60
C LEU A 50 -1.29 10.14 5.16
N ALA A 51 -0.96 11.39 5.47
CA ALA A 51 -1.73 12.55 5.04
C ALA A 51 -1.78 12.66 3.50
N GLU A 52 -0.65 12.49 2.82
CA GLU A 52 -0.60 12.50 1.36
C GLU A 52 -1.40 11.34 0.76
N ALA A 53 -1.28 10.13 1.31
CA ALA A 53 -2.08 8.99 0.85
C ALA A 53 -3.59 9.27 0.97
N ARG A 54 -4.02 9.84 2.10
CA ARG A 54 -5.43 10.23 2.33
C ARG A 54 -5.89 11.33 1.37
N ASN A 55 -5.05 12.32 1.09
CA ASN A 55 -5.35 13.37 0.10
C ASN A 55 -5.55 12.79 -1.31
N ARG A 56 -4.89 11.66 -1.64
CA ARG A 56 -5.10 10.89 -2.87
C ARG A 56 -6.27 9.89 -2.80
N GLY A 57 -7.06 9.92 -1.74
CA GLY A 57 -8.25 9.08 -1.55
C GLY A 57 -7.97 7.67 -1.04
N TYR A 58 -6.75 7.39 -0.55
CA TYR A 58 -6.44 6.11 0.07
C TYR A 58 -6.96 6.04 1.51
N THR A 59 -7.37 4.86 1.93
CA THR A 59 -7.77 4.57 3.32
C THR A 59 -6.73 3.69 3.99
N LEU A 60 -6.33 4.00 5.23
CA LEU A 60 -5.39 3.15 5.98
C LEU A 60 -5.97 1.74 6.13
N ALA A 61 -5.18 0.73 5.79
CA ALA A 61 -5.54 -0.67 5.97
C ALA A 61 -5.65 -1.00 7.46
N THR A 62 -6.63 -1.83 7.80
CA THR A 62 -6.79 -2.41 9.14
C THR A 62 -6.85 -3.92 9.00
N PRO A 63 -6.43 -4.71 10.02
CA PRO A 63 -6.50 -6.17 9.94
C PRO A 63 -7.91 -6.65 9.55
N GLY A 64 -7.98 -7.52 8.54
CA GLY A 64 -9.25 -8.03 8.00
C GLY A 64 -10.00 -7.07 7.06
N ALA A 65 -9.48 -5.87 6.79
CA ALA A 65 -10.05 -4.98 5.79
C ALA A 65 -10.02 -5.64 4.41
N ARG A 66 -11.18 -5.68 3.74
CA ARG A 66 -11.30 -6.13 2.36
C ARG A 66 -11.95 -5.05 1.51
N ARG A 67 -11.34 -4.75 0.38
CA ARG A 67 -11.94 -3.93 -0.68
C ARG A 67 -12.00 -4.70 -1.98
N ARG A 68 -12.95 -4.32 -2.83
CA ARG A 68 -13.04 -4.90 -4.18
C ARG A 68 -11.82 -4.46 -4.98
N HIS A 69 -11.16 -5.40 -5.65
CA HIS A 69 -10.14 -5.10 -6.64
C HIS A 69 -10.78 -4.37 -7.82
N ARG A 70 -10.29 -3.17 -8.09
CA ARG A 70 -10.66 -2.36 -9.25
C ARG A 70 -9.51 -2.39 -10.25
N LYS A 71 -9.83 -2.15 -11.51
CA LYS A 71 -8.81 -1.91 -12.53
C LYS A 71 -7.94 -0.72 -12.06
N PRO A 72 -6.61 -0.88 -11.94
CA PRO A 72 -5.72 0.23 -11.60
C PRO A 72 -5.97 1.40 -12.56
N ARG A 73 -6.11 2.60 -12.01
CA ARG A 73 -6.18 3.82 -12.82
C ARG A 73 -4.77 4.12 -13.32
N ALA A 74 -4.66 4.41 -14.61
CA ALA A 74 -3.43 4.81 -15.28
C ALA A 74 -2.96 6.18 -14.76
#